data_AF-A0A182AS75-F1
#
_entry.id   AF-A0A182AS75-F1
#
_cell.length_a   1.000
_cell.length_b   1.000
_cell.length_c   1.000
_cell.angle_alpha   90.00
_cell.angle_beta   90.00
_cell.angle_gamma   90.00
#
_symmetry.space_group_name_H-M   'P 1'
#
loop_
_entity.id
_entity.type
_entity.pdbx_description
1 polymer ?
#
loop_
_entity_poly.entity_id
_entity_poly.type
_entity_poly.pdbx_seq_one_letter_code
_entity_poly.pdbx_strand_id
1 'polypeptide(L)'
;MAGWMLDQQMDATLVIEALSRSLGHRQVQPEQLLLHTDRGSQYRATDYRDLLKEHKIVWSMSAKGCCWDNAVVESFFSTLKLELDLDDHREALISPQQLQRDLAFWIEG
;
A
#
# COMPACT_ATOMS: atom_id res chain seq x y z
N MET A 1 -3.99 -5.94 -8.19
CA MET A 1 -3.95 -5.31 -6.84
C MET A 1 -5.38 -5.20 -6.30
N ALA A 2 -5.63 -5.05 -4.99
CA ALA A 2 -7.01 -4.98 -4.44
C ALA A 2 -7.53 -3.55 -4.24
N GLY A 3 -6.63 -2.59 -4.04
CA GLY A 3 -6.92 -1.16 -3.90
C GLY A 3 -5.62 -0.38 -3.67
N TRP A 4 -5.62 0.91 -4.02
CA TRP A 4 -4.46 1.78 -3.92
C TRP A 4 -4.88 3.24 -3.71
N MET A 5 -3.95 4.03 -3.17
CA MET A 5 -4.08 5.48 -2.98
C MET A 5 -2.71 6.11 -3.18
N LEU A 6 -2.70 7.33 -3.74
CA LEU A 6 -1.49 8.12 -3.98
C LEU A 6 -1.63 9.46 -3.25
N ASP A 7 -0.63 9.82 -2.47
CA ASP A 7 -0.51 11.11 -1.81
C ASP A 7 0.97 11.54 -1.76
N GLN A 8 1.21 12.84 -1.55
CA GLN A 8 2.54 13.41 -1.30
C GLN A 8 3.07 13.03 0.09
N GLN A 9 2.18 12.69 1.04
CA GLN A 9 2.54 12.36 2.40
C GLN A 9 2.28 10.90 2.74
N MET A 10 3.28 10.25 3.35
CA MET A 10 3.17 8.89 3.87
C MET A 10 2.61 8.92 5.30
N ASP A 11 1.28 9.05 5.43
CA ASP A 11 0.59 9.13 6.72
C ASP A 11 -0.40 7.96 6.95
N ALA A 12 -1.07 7.96 8.11
CA ALA A 12 -2.07 6.93 8.44
C ALA A 12 -3.31 7.02 7.53
N THR A 13 -3.69 8.24 7.12
CA THR A 13 -4.83 8.50 6.22
C THR A 13 -4.66 7.77 4.90
N LEU A 14 -3.46 7.84 4.31
CA LEU A 14 -3.11 7.18 3.06
C LEU A 14 -3.37 5.66 3.10
N VAL A 15 -2.91 4.99 4.17
CA VAL A 15 -3.07 3.54 4.31
C VAL A 15 -4.49 3.12 4.72
N ILE A 16 -5.20 3.98 5.44
CA ILE A 16 -6.63 3.81 5.75
C ILE A 16 -7.44 3.85 4.45
N GLU A 17 -7.26 4.87 3.61
CA GLU A 17 -8.00 5.02 2.36
C GLU A 17 -7.72 3.87 1.38
N ALA A 18 -6.46 3.45 1.25
CA ALA A 18 -6.11 2.30 0.43
C ALA A 18 -6.76 0.99 0.90
N LEU A 19 -6.84 0.76 2.21
CA LEU A 19 -7.50 -0.41 2.79
C LEU A 19 -9.01 -0.35 2.60
N SER A 20 -9.65 0.80 2.88
CA SER A 20 -11.09 1.01 2.69
C SER A 20 -11.52 0.75 1.25
N ARG A 21 -10.75 1.24 0.27
CA ARG A 21 -10.98 0.92 -1.16
C ARG A 21 -10.87 -0.57 -1.41
N SER A 22 -9.83 -1.21 -0.90
CA SER A 22 -9.61 -2.65 -1.07
C SER A 22 -10.77 -3.50 -0.55
N LEU A 23 -11.32 -3.13 0.61
CA LEU A 23 -12.48 -3.80 1.23
C LEU A 23 -13.77 -3.53 0.45
N GLY A 24 -13.91 -2.35 -0.16
CA GLY A 24 -15.05 -2.03 -1.04
C GLY A 24 -15.04 -2.81 -2.36
N HIS A 25 -13.86 -3.04 -2.94
CA HIS A 25 -13.71 -3.77 -4.20
C HIS A 25 -13.82 -5.29 -4.06
N ARG A 26 -13.48 -5.84 -2.88
CA ARG A 26 -13.37 -7.27 -2.65
C ARG A 26 -14.22 -7.67 -1.44
N GLN A 27 -15.35 -8.33 -1.66
CA GLN A 27 -16.10 -8.99 -0.58
C GLN A 27 -15.33 -10.23 -0.11
N VAL A 28 -14.39 -10.03 0.80
CA VAL A 28 -13.68 -11.11 1.49
C VAL A 28 -14.28 -11.21 2.88
N GLN A 29 -14.47 -12.43 3.37
CA GLN A 29 -14.91 -12.61 4.74
C GLN A 29 -13.81 -12.09 5.69
N PRO A 30 -14.13 -11.10 6.55
CA PRO A 30 -13.23 -10.53 7.56
C PRO A 30 -12.27 -11.51 8.22
N GLU A 31 -12.82 -12.64 8.68
CA GLU A 31 -12.13 -13.62 9.53
C GLU A 31 -11.15 -14.51 8.74
N GLN A 32 -11.08 -14.35 7.42
CA GLN A 32 -10.15 -15.06 6.52
C GLN A 32 -9.03 -14.15 6.00
N LEU A 33 -9.02 -12.86 6.37
CA LEU A 33 -8.03 -11.91 5.87
C LEU A 33 -6.83 -11.83 6.82
N LEU A 34 -5.65 -12.19 6.30
CA LEU A 34 -4.37 -11.87 6.92
C LEU A 34 -3.72 -10.71 6.17
N LEU A 35 -3.53 -9.59 6.87
CA LEU A 35 -2.75 -8.46 6.39
C LEU A 35 -1.31 -8.56 6.92
N HIS A 36 -0.31 -8.49 6.04
CA HIS A 36 1.09 -8.39 6.44
C HIS A 36 1.63 -7.01 6.05
N THR A 37 2.30 -6.34 6.99
CA THR A 37 2.89 -5.02 6.80
C THR A 37 4.30 -4.98 7.38
N ASP A 38 5.09 -3.98 7.01
CA ASP A 38 6.31 -3.67 7.76
C ASP A 38 5.98 -2.99 9.10
N ARG A 39 6.98 -2.39 9.76
CA ARG A 39 6.79 -1.68 11.04
C ARG A 39 6.65 -0.16 10.90
N GLY A 40 6.24 0.32 9.73
CA GLY A 40 5.97 1.74 9.45
C GLY A 40 5.07 2.39 10.50
N SER A 41 5.26 3.69 10.75
CA SER A 41 4.44 4.43 11.72
C SER A 41 2.96 4.47 11.33
N GLN A 42 2.67 4.56 10.03
CA GLN A 42 1.33 4.55 9.46
C GLN A 42 0.56 3.26 9.78
N TYR A 43 1.23 2.10 9.72
CA TYR A 43 0.62 0.80 10.06
C TYR A 43 0.50 0.58 11.58
N ARG A 44 1.16 1.40 12.40
CA ARG A 44 1.07 1.37 13.86
C ARG A 44 0.12 2.41 14.43
N ALA A 45 -0.43 3.30 13.60
CA ALA A 45 -1.38 4.32 14.01
C ALA A 45 -2.62 3.69 14.66
N THR A 46 -3.18 4.37 15.67
CA THR A 46 -4.35 3.90 16.40
C THR A 46 -5.54 3.71 15.46
N ASP A 47 -5.84 4.72 14.65
CA ASP A 47 -6.98 4.72 13.73
C ASP A 47 -6.90 3.57 12.71
N TYR A 48 -5.69 3.28 12.21
CA TYR A 48 -5.47 2.15 11.31
C TYR A 48 -5.74 0.81 12.00
N ARG A 49 -5.27 0.64 13.24
CA ARG A 49 -5.50 -0.58 14.02
C ARG A 49 -6.96 -0.74 14.42
N ASP A 50 -7.68 0.35 14.64
CA ASP A 50 -9.10 0.30 14.98
C ASP A 50 -9.94 -0.09 13.77
N LEU A 51 -9.61 0.40 12.57
CA LEU A 51 -10.20 -0.05 11.31
C LEU A 51 -9.99 -1.57 11.10
N LEU A 52 -8.77 -2.07 11.34
CA LEU A 52 -8.50 -3.52 11.22
C LEU A 52 -9.36 -4.35 12.18
N LYS A 53 -9.58 -3.89 13.42
CA LYS A 53 -10.44 -4.56 14.39
C LYS A 53 -11.91 -4.52 13.99
N GLU A 54 -12.41 -3.37 13.52
CA GLU A 54 -13.79 -3.21 13.06
C GLU A 54 -14.11 -4.22 11.95
N HIS A 55 -13.19 -4.39 11.02
CA HIS A 55 -13.28 -5.36 9.94
C HIS A 55 -12.75 -6.75 10.31
N LYS A 56 -12.51 -7.07 11.59
CA LYS A 56 -11.98 -8.34 12.10
C LYS A 56 -10.80 -8.93 11.30
N ILE A 57 -9.94 -8.08 10.76
CA ILE A 57 -8.78 -8.47 9.96
C ILE A 57 -7.67 -8.91 10.91
N VAL A 58 -7.08 -10.08 10.67
CA VAL A 58 -5.85 -10.49 11.37
C VAL A 58 -4.70 -9.75 10.71
N TRP A 59 -3.87 -9.06 11.50
CA TRP A 59 -2.67 -8.39 10.97
C TRP A 59 -1.40 -8.95 11.58
N SER A 60 -0.35 -8.98 10.77
CA SER A 60 1.01 -9.35 11.15
C SER A 60 1.98 -8.27 10.67
N MET A 61 3.10 -8.15 11.38
CA MET A 61 4.15 -7.19 11.03
C MET A 61 5.50 -7.88 10.94
N SER A 62 6.35 -7.40 10.03
CA SER A 62 7.70 -7.95 9.86
C SER A 62 8.53 -7.91 11.15
N ALA A 63 9.42 -8.89 11.30
CA ALA A 63 10.38 -8.90 12.40
C ALA A 63 11.38 -7.73 12.25
N LYS A 64 11.87 -7.20 13.37
CA LYS A 64 12.86 -6.11 13.33
C LYS A 64 14.14 -6.62 12.65
N GLY A 65 14.53 -5.99 11.54
CA GLY A 65 15.72 -6.37 10.78
C GLY A 65 15.54 -7.57 9.85
N CYS A 66 14.30 -8.01 9.58
CA CYS A 66 14.02 -9.07 8.61
C CYS A 66 13.72 -8.47 7.22
N CYS A 67 14.74 -8.31 6.37
CA CYS A 67 14.54 -7.84 4.99
C CYS A 67 13.74 -8.82 4.13
N TRP A 68 13.76 -10.11 4.46
CA TRP A 68 13.05 -11.15 3.72
C TRP A 68 11.54 -10.94 3.73
N ASP A 69 10.98 -10.44 4.83
CA ASP A 69 9.54 -10.16 4.94
C ASP A 69 9.09 -9.06 3.98
N ASN A 70 9.98 -8.10 3.67
CA ASN A 70 9.68 -6.97 2.78
C ASN A 70 10.13 -7.21 1.33
N ALA A 71 10.96 -8.22 1.06
CA ALA A 71 11.59 -8.44 -0.24
C ALA A 71 10.57 -8.55 -1.41
N VAL A 72 9.40 -9.15 -1.17
CA VAL A 72 8.33 -9.25 -2.18
C VAL A 72 7.78 -7.86 -2.54
N VAL A 73 7.55 -7.02 -1.53
CA VAL A 73 7.03 -5.66 -1.69
C VAL A 73 8.10 -4.76 -2.33
N GLU A 74 9.37 -4.89 -1.92
CA GLU A 74 10.49 -4.17 -2.52
C GLU A 74 10.68 -4.52 -4.00
N SER A 75 10.59 -5.80 -4.35
CA SER A 75 10.64 -6.27 -5.73
C SER A 75 9.49 -5.69 -6.56
N PHE A 76 8.26 -5.71 -6.02
CA PHE A 76 7.11 -5.09 -6.65
C PHE A 76 7.35 -3.61 -6.96
N PHE A 77 7.80 -2.82 -5.97
CA PHE A 77 8.06 -1.40 -6.17
C PHE A 77 9.24 -1.13 -7.11
N SER A 78 10.23 -2.03 -7.15
CA SER A 78 11.35 -1.92 -8.09
C SER A 78 10.86 -2.08 -9.53
N THR A 79 10.03 -3.09 -9.80
CA THR A 79 9.41 -3.28 -11.11
C THR A 79 8.53 -2.10 -11.50
N LEU A 80 7.68 -1.62 -10.58
CA LEU A 80 6.82 -0.46 -10.80
C LEU A 80 7.62 0.77 -11.23
N LYS A 81 8.70 1.09 -10.52
CA LYS A 81 9.53 2.25 -10.82
C LYS A 81 10.25 2.09 -12.14
N LEU A 82 10.78 0.90 -12.42
CA LEU A 82 11.46 0.62 -13.67
C LEU A 82 10.52 0.77 -14.88
N GLU A 83 9.32 0.19 -14.80
CA GLU A 83 8.35 0.20 -15.91
C GLU A 83 7.71 1.59 -16.12
N LEU A 84 7.64 2.41 -15.07
CA LEU A 84 7.13 3.78 -15.14
C LEU A 84 8.24 4.85 -15.31
N ASP A 85 9.49 4.45 -15.54
CA ASP A 85 10.65 5.37 -15.66
C ASP A 85 10.76 6.34 -14.46
N LEU A 86 10.56 5.81 -13.25
CA LEU A 86 10.63 6.55 -11.97
C LEU A 86 11.95 6.33 -11.23
N ASP A 87 12.86 5.50 -11.75
CA ASP A 87 14.22 5.43 -11.23
C ASP A 87 15.00 6.68 -11.72
N ASP A 88 15.74 7.35 -10.83
CA ASP A 88 16.45 8.65 -11.02
C ASP A 88 15.68 9.96 -10.72
N HIS A 89 14.81 9.99 -9.70
CA HIS A 89 14.13 11.21 -9.23
C HIS A 89 13.16 11.84 -10.25
N ARG A 90 12.77 11.08 -11.29
CA ARG A 90 11.82 11.52 -12.32
C ARG A 90 10.41 11.75 -11.77
N GLU A 91 10.09 11.21 -10.60
CA GLU A 91 8.87 11.52 -9.87
C GLU A 91 8.72 13.02 -9.55
N ALA A 92 9.83 13.77 -9.47
CA ALA A 92 9.79 15.22 -9.26
C ALA A 92 9.48 16.01 -10.55
N LEU A 93 9.58 15.36 -11.72
CA LEU A 93 9.38 15.97 -13.04
C LEU A 93 8.00 15.67 -13.63
N ILE A 94 7.30 14.68 -13.09
CA ILE A 94 5.94 14.29 -13.47
C ILE A 94 4.91 15.03 -12.61
N SER A 95 3.80 15.47 -13.20
CA SER A 95 2.71 16.06 -12.42
C SER A 95 1.98 14.97 -11.63
N PRO A 96 1.41 15.28 -10.44
CA PRO A 96 0.64 14.32 -9.66
C PRO A 96 -0.50 13.66 -10.46
N GLN A 97 -1.15 14.42 -11.34
CA GLN A 97 -2.23 13.90 -12.20
C GLN A 97 -1.71 12.92 -13.24
N GLN A 98 -0.54 13.20 -13.82
CA GLN A 98 0.09 12.32 -14.80
C GLN A 98 0.54 11.02 -14.13
N LEU A 99 1.19 11.11 -12.95
CA LEU A 99 1.61 9.94 -12.17
C LEU A 99 0.40 9.09 -11.75
N GLN A 100 -0.68 9.71 -11.29
CA GLN A 100 -1.91 8.99 -10.92
C GLN A 100 -2.51 8.23 -12.12
N ARG A 101 -2.51 8.85 -13.31
CA ARG A 101 -3.00 8.19 -14.53
C ARG A 101 -2.14 6.99 -14.91
N ASP A 102 -0.82 7.16 -14.86
CA ASP A 102 0.12 6.12 -15.29
C ASP A 102 0.11 4.94 -14.31
N LEU A 103 0.02 5.22 -13.01
CA LEU A 103 -0.20 4.21 -11.97
C LEU A 103 -1.52 3.47 -12.17
N ALA A 104 -2.62 4.18 -12.43
CA ALA A 104 -3.92 3.55 -12.69
C ALA A 104 -3.84 2.60 -13.89
N PHE A 105 -3.24 3.04 -15.00
CA PHE A 105 -3.05 2.22 -16.19
C PHE A 105 -2.19 0.98 -15.91
N TRP A 106 -1.11 1.12 -15.15
CA TRP A 106 -0.21 0.01 -14.82
C TRP A 106 -0.84 -1.01 -13.84
N ILE A 107 -1.63 -0.54 -12.87
CA ILE A 107 -2.24 -1.38 -11.84
C ILE A 107 -3.50 -2.10 -12.37
N GLU A 108 -4.26 -1.45 -13.25
CA GLU A 108 -5.59 -1.89 -13.71
C GLU A 108 -5.60 -2.45 -15.15
N GLY A 109 -4.56 -2.18 -15.95
CA GLY A 109 -4.38 -2.70 -17.30
C GLY A 109 -3.82 -4.12 -17.34
#